data_AF-A0A0C2S6P8-F1
#
_entry.id   AF-A0A0C2S6P8-F1
#
_cell.length_a   1.000
_cell.length_b   1.000
_cell.length_c   1.000
_cell.angle_alpha   90.00
_cell.angle_beta   90.00
_cell.angle_gamma   90.00
#
_symmetry.space_group_name_H-M   'P 1'
#
loop_
_entity.id
_entity.type
_entity.pdbx_description
1 polymer ?
#
loop_
_entity_poly.entity_id
_entity_poly.type
_entity_poly.pdbx_seq_one_letter_code
_entity_poly.pdbx_strand_id
1 'polypeptide(L)'
;MRDTVKTIKAKLNIGKDYESKLSVFPCRSFNLGPQTASLPHRDMGNLAHSWCSVTAVGQFNPKQGRHFVLWDFGIAIEFPPGSTILIPSALFMHSNASIQDGETRYSIVQYAAGGLFRWVWNGCKTDKKLEESLKGNKKPNQRQQGEQDDRWQESIKMFSRWEEI
;
A
#
# COMPACT_ATOMS: atom_id res chain seq x y z
N MET A 1 12.58 -4.71 -14.74
CA MET A 1 12.67 -4.24 -13.33
C MET A 1 14.08 -3.79 -12.95
N ARG A 2 15.16 -4.55 -13.25
CA ARG A 2 16.55 -4.13 -12.95
C ARG A 2 16.94 -2.80 -13.63
N ASP A 3 16.54 -2.60 -14.88
CA ASP A 3 16.85 -1.37 -15.62
C ASP A 3 16.07 -0.16 -15.09
N THR A 4 14.79 -0.35 -14.75
CA THR A 4 13.97 0.66 -14.08
C THR A 4 14.60 1.12 -12.76
N VAL A 5 15.08 0.19 -11.94
CA VAL A 5 15.76 0.51 -10.66
C VAL A 5 17.09 1.24 -10.90
N LYS A 6 17.87 0.86 -11.93
CA LYS A 6 19.09 1.60 -12.31
C LYS A 6 18.77 3.03 -12.75
N THR A 7 17.75 3.23 -13.59
CA THR A 7 17.32 4.56 -14.04
C THR A 7 16.80 5.41 -12.87
N ILE A 8 16.03 4.82 -11.95
CA ILE A 8 15.55 5.47 -10.73
C ILE A 8 16.73 5.91 -9.86
N LYS A 9 17.70 5.03 -9.61
CA LYS A 9 18.90 5.38 -8.85
C LYS A 9 19.67 6.54 -9.47
N ALA A 10 19.90 6.47 -10.78
CA ALA A 10 20.63 7.51 -11.52
C ALA A 10 19.89 8.86 -11.50
N LYS A 11 18.55 8.85 -11.62
CA LYS A 11 17.74 10.08 -11.62
C LYS A 11 17.48 10.65 -10.22
N LEU A 12 17.39 9.81 -9.20
CA LEU A 12 16.92 10.20 -7.85
C LEU A 12 18.03 10.21 -6.80
N ASN A 13 19.28 9.95 -7.20
CA ASN A 13 20.46 9.90 -6.33
C ASN A 13 20.23 9.08 -5.03
N ILE A 14 19.54 7.94 -5.15
CA ILE A 14 19.23 7.09 -4.01
C ILE A 14 20.50 6.30 -3.67
N GLY A 15 21.17 6.67 -2.57
CA GLY A 15 22.48 6.14 -2.16
C GLY A 15 22.51 4.68 -1.70
N LYS A 16 21.36 3.99 -1.62
CA LYS A 16 21.28 2.56 -1.30
C LYS A 16 20.46 1.78 -2.32
N ASP A 17 20.90 0.56 -2.56
CA ASP A 17 20.19 -0.43 -3.35
C ASP A 17 18.87 -0.78 -2.66
N TYR A 18 17.76 -0.64 -3.39
CA TYR A 18 16.46 -1.12 -2.94
C TYR A 18 16.36 -2.63 -3.17
N GLU A 19 17.14 -3.39 -2.39
CA GLU A 19 17.21 -4.84 -2.49
C GLU A 19 15.89 -5.47 -2.02
N SER A 20 15.20 -6.14 -2.94
CA SER A 20 13.88 -6.72 -2.67
C SER A 20 13.90 -7.82 -1.61
N LYS A 21 15.08 -8.38 -1.29
CA LYS A 21 15.24 -9.38 -0.23
C LYS A 21 15.23 -8.77 1.18
N LEU A 22 15.35 -7.44 1.30
CA LEU A 22 15.45 -6.73 2.57
C LEU A 22 14.15 -6.04 3.00
N SER A 23 13.08 -6.10 2.19
CA SER A 23 11.80 -5.49 2.54
C SER A 23 10.91 -6.47 3.31
N VAL A 24 10.25 -5.96 4.35
CA VAL A 24 9.20 -6.67 5.09
C VAL A 24 7.88 -6.72 4.31
N PHE A 25 7.75 -5.94 3.23
CA PHE A 25 6.54 -5.91 2.40
C PHE A 25 6.68 -6.84 1.19
N PRO A 26 5.65 -7.63 0.86
CA PRO A 26 5.70 -8.56 -0.28
C PRO A 26 5.53 -7.87 -1.64
N CYS A 27 5.02 -6.63 -1.68
CA CYS A 27 4.75 -5.90 -2.93
C CYS A 27 5.37 -4.50 -2.90
N ARG A 28 5.71 -4.00 -4.09
CA ARG A 28 6.24 -2.64 -4.28
C ARG A 28 5.83 -2.04 -5.62
N SER A 29 5.59 -0.75 -5.62
CA SER A 29 5.31 0.06 -6.81
C SER A 29 6.19 1.30 -6.83
N PHE A 30 6.55 1.75 -8.03
CA PHE A 30 7.28 2.99 -8.25
C PHE A 30 6.40 3.91 -9.08
N ASN A 31 5.99 5.02 -8.51
CA ASN A 31 5.24 6.03 -9.23
C ASN A 31 6.25 6.98 -9.87
N LEU A 32 6.48 6.79 -11.16
CA LEU A 32 7.53 7.44 -11.90
C LEU A 32 6.95 8.66 -12.64
N GLY A 33 7.12 9.86 -12.07
CA GLY A 33 6.62 11.17 -12.52
C GLY A 33 7.01 11.62 -13.95
N PRO A 34 7.20 12.93 -14.20
CA PRO A 34 7.90 13.87 -13.32
C PRO A 34 7.04 14.51 -12.23
N GLN A 35 5.71 14.56 -12.40
CA GLN A 35 4.78 15.12 -11.41
C GLN A 35 3.77 14.04 -10.99
N THR A 36 4.09 13.26 -9.95
CA THR A 36 3.14 12.28 -9.40
C THR A 36 2.16 12.94 -8.41
N ALA A 37 0.89 13.01 -8.81
CA ALA A 37 -0.26 13.32 -7.96
C ALA A 37 -1.25 12.15 -7.97
N SER A 38 -2.20 12.13 -7.04
CA SER A 38 -3.30 11.17 -7.07
C SER A 38 -4.61 11.85 -6.67
N LEU A 39 -5.72 11.35 -7.22
CA LEU A 39 -7.05 11.69 -6.72
C LEU A 39 -7.30 10.97 -5.39
N PRO A 40 -8.29 11.43 -4.58
CA PRO A 40 -8.72 10.73 -3.37
C PRO A 40 -9.11 9.28 -3.69
N HIS A 41 -8.47 8.32 -3.01
CA HIS A 41 -8.74 6.89 -3.21
C HIS A 41 -8.44 6.08 -1.95
N ARG A 42 -8.88 4.83 -1.95
CA ARG A 42 -8.45 3.76 -1.04
C ARG A 42 -7.79 2.67 -1.86
N ASP A 43 -6.70 2.11 -1.36
CA ASP A 43 -6.06 0.95 -1.99
C ASP A 43 -6.82 -0.33 -1.65
N MET A 44 -8.04 -0.48 -2.17
CA MET A 44 -8.94 -1.60 -1.81
C MET A 44 -8.36 -2.99 -2.12
N GLY A 45 -7.32 -3.07 -2.96
CA GLY A 45 -6.59 -4.31 -3.25
C GLY A 45 -5.56 -4.71 -2.19
N ASN A 46 -5.23 -3.82 -1.25
CA ASN A 46 -4.28 -4.08 -0.18
C ASN A 46 -4.94 -4.79 1.01
N LEU A 47 -4.12 -5.44 1.83
CA LEU A 47 -4.56 -6.10 3.05
C LEU A 47 -5.01 -5.03 4.06
N ALA A 48 -6.29 -5.06 4.44
CA ALA A 48 -6.93 -4.00 5.21
C ALA A 48 -6.25 -3.67 6.55
N HIS A 49 -5.81 -4.70 7.28
CA HIS A 49 -5.11 -4.55 8.56
C HIS A 49 -3.59 -4.35 8.43
N SER A 50 -3.07 -4.25 7.20
CA SER A 50 -1.66 -3.98 6.96
C SER A 50 -1.40 -2.49 6.81
N TRP A 51 -0.19 -2.10 7.17
CA TRP A 51 0.38 -0.81 6.81
C TRP A 51 0.91 -0.84 5.38
N CYS A 52 0.95 0.33 4.75
CA CYS A 52 1.64 0.59 3.50
C CYS A 52 2.65 1.70 3.75
N SER A 53 3.84 1.54 3.19
CA SER A 53 4.92 2.52 3.27
C SER A 53 4.95 3.33 1.99
N VAL A 54 4.75 4.64 2.09
CA VAL A 54 4.93 5.57 0.98
C VAL A 54 6.14 6.44 1.28
N THR A 55 7.13 6.43 0.39
CA THR A 55 8.31 7.31 0.46
C THR A 55 8.26 8.29 -0.69
N ALA A 56 8.21 9.59 -0.39
CA ALA A 56 8.30 10.63 -1.41
C ALA A 56 9.76 10.87 -1.77
N VAL A 57 10.05 11.01 -3.07
CA VAL A 57 11.39 11.34 -3.55
C VAL A 57 11.30 12.34 -4.72
N GLY A 58 12.39 13.01 -5.04
CA GLY A 58 12.44 14.06 -6.06
C GLY A 58 12.87 15.40 -5.49
N GLN A 59 12.63 16.46 -6.24
CA GLN A 59 12.97 17.84 -5.88
C GLN A 59 11.72 18.69 -5.93
N PHE A 60 11.18 19.02 -4.76
CA PHE A 60 9.98 19.83 -4.60
C PHE A 60 9.91 20.49 -3.22
N ASN A 61 9.17 21.59 -3.10
CA ASN A 61 8.96 22.28 -1.83
C ASN A 61 7.72 21.74 -1.07
N PRO A 62 7.87 21.05 0.08
CA PRO A 62 6.73 20.50 0.80
C PRO A 62 5.74 21.55 1.33
N LYS A 63 6.18 22.80 1.54
CA LYS A 63 5.36 23.87 2.13
C LYS A 63 4.41 24.58 1.16
N GLN A 64 4.54 24.33 -0.14
CA GLN A 64 3.81 25.08 -1.18
C GLN A 64 2.73 24.24 -1.88
N GLY A 65 2.09 23.28 -1.19
CA GLY A 65 0.95 22.53 -1.73
C GLY A 65 1.20 21.08 -2.17
N ARG A 66 2.05 20.32 -1.46
CA ARG A 66 2.47 18.95 -1.88
C ARG A 66 2.24 17.94 -0.78
N HIS A 67 1.10 18.13 -0.13
CA HIS A 67 0.73 17.40 1.05
C HIS A 67 0.30 15.98 0.71
N PHE A 68 0.54 15.10 1.67
CA PHE A 68 -0.20 13.86 1.78
C PHE A 68 -1.52 14.16 2.48
N VAL A 69 -2.64 13.93 1.82
CA VAL A 69 -3.97 14.26 2.36
C VAL A 69 -4.63 12.99 2.87
N LEU A 70 -5.07 13.01 4.12
CA LEU A 70 -5.89 11.99 4.75
C LEU A 70 -7.32 12.54 4.91
N TRP A 71 -8.18 12.18 3.97
CA TRP A 71 -9.50 12.78 3.83
C TRP A 71 -10.44 12.42 4.98
N ASP A 72 -10.41 11.17 5.42
CA ASP A 72 -11.27 10.68 6.51
C ASP A 72 -10.98 11.38 7.85
N PHE A 73 -9.81 12.00 7.99
CA PHE A 73 -9.41 12.76 9.17
C PHE A 73 -9.44 14.28 8.97
N GLY A 74 -9.65 14.77 7.74
CA GLY A 74 -9.56 16.19 7.41
C GLY A 74 -8.14 16.76 7.57
N ILE A 75 -7.10 15.93 7.45
CA ILE A 75 -5.70 16.31 7.70
C ILE A 75 -4.92 16.39 6.38
N ALA A 76 -4.16 17.46 6.20
CA ALA A 76 -3.14 17.57 5.16
C ALA A 76 -1.76 17.65 5.81
N ILE A 77 -0.87 16.72 5.44
CA ILE A 77 0.45 16.56 6.05
C ILE A 77 1.51 17.06 5.07
N GLU A 78 2.36 18.00 5.49
CA GLU A 78 3.60 18.32 4.75
C GLU A 78 4.43 17.06 4.57
N PHE A 79 4.70 16.67 3.32
CA PHE A 79 5.35 15.39 3.02
C PHE A 79 6.65 15.59 2.22
N PRO A 80 7.78 15.88 2.89
CA PRO A 80 9.06 16.25 2.26
C PRO A 80 9.68 15.14 1.39
N PRO A 81 10.50 15.49 0.39
CA PRO A 81 11.36 14.52 -0.29
C PRO A 81 12.26 13.78 0.72
N GLY A 82 12.39 12.46 0.55
CA GLY A 82 13.15 11.58 1.44
C GLY A 82 12.38 11.11 2.68
N SER A 83 11.21 11.67 2.97
CA SER A 83 10.38 11.23 4.09
C SER A 83 9.51 10.02 3.72
N THR A 84 9.13 9.24 4.74
CA THR A 84 8.26 8.08 4.61
C THR A 84 7.08 8.21 5.56
N ILE A 85 5.89 7.88 5.08
CA ILE A 85 4.68 7.74 5.89
C ILE A 85 4.21 6.28 5.84
N LEU A 86 3.79 5.77 6.99
CA LEU A 86 3.09 4.50 7.10
C LEU A 86 1.60 4.80 7.25
N ILE A 87 0.74 4.17 6.43
CA ILE A 87 -0.71 4.29 6.55
C ILE A 87 -1.43 2.96 6.29
N PRO A 88 -2.60 2.72 6.92
CA PRO A 88 -3.54 1.67 6.51
C PRO A 88 -4.26 2.07 5.21
N SER A 89 -3.57 1.98 4.07
CA SER A 89 -4.01 2.61 2.81
C SER A 89 -5.30 2.03 2.21
N ALA A 90 -5.68 0.81 2.61
CA ALA A 90 -6.96 0.19 2.26
C ALA A 90 -8.13 0.72 3.09
N LEU A 91 -7.90 1.21 4.32
CA LEU A 91 -8.94 1.70 5.22
C LEU A 91 -9.22 3.18 5.02
N PHE A 92 -8.17 4.00 4.91
CA PHE A 92 -8.32 5.45 4.89
C PHE A 92 -8.21 6.04 3.49
N MET A 93 -9.15 6.91 3.16
CA MET A 93 -9.14 7.67 1.92
C MET A 93 -7.99 8.67 1.93
N HIS A 94 -7.12 8.60 0.93
CA HIS A 94 -5.92 9.41 0.86
C HIS A 94 -5.58 9.86 -0.56
N SER A 95 -4.74 10.90 -0.65
CA SER A 95 -4.20 11.37 -1.92
C SER A 95 -2.88 12.10 -1.77
N ASN A 96 -2.21 12.31 -2.90
CA ASN A 96 -1.07 13.19 -3.01
C ASN A 96 -1.44 14.43 -3.81
N ALA A 97 -1.23 15.61 -3.24
CA ALA A 97 -1.43 16.86 -3.96
C ALA A 97 -0.43 17.03 -5.13
N SER A 98 -0.83 17.79 -6.14
CA SER A 98 0.02 18.16 -7.28
C SER A 98 1.21 19.01 -6.86
N ILE A 99 2.31 18.93 -7.62
CA ILE A 99 3.48 19.78 -7.43
C ILE A 99 3.45 20.97 -8.40
N GLN A 100 4.32 21.96 -8.20
CA GLN A 100 4.40 23.14 -9.07
C GLN A 100 5.17 22.82 -10.35
N ASP A 101 5.02 23.70 -11.34
CA ASP A 101 5.77 23.61 -12.58
C ASP A 101 7.28 23.69 -12.34
N GLY A 102 8.03 22.86 -13.07
CA GLY A 102 9.50 22.77 -12.95
C GLY A 102 10.00 21.87 -11.82
N GLU A 103 9.12 21.39 -10.93
CA GLU A 103 9.51 20.44 -9.89
C GLU A 103 9.37 18.99 -10.32
N THR A 104 9.95 18.09 -9.51
CA THR A 104 9.81 16.65 -9.70
C THR A 104 9.39 15.95 -8.42
N ARG A 105 8.43 15.04 -8.52
CA ARG A 105 7.99 14.17 -7.44
C ARG A 105 7.70 12.78 -7.97
N TYR A 106 8.26 11.82 -7.28
CA TYR A 106 8.10 10.40 -7.48
C TYR A 106 7.77 9.78 -6.12
N SER A 107 7.29 8.55 -6.11
CA SER A 107 7.15 7.82 -4.86
C SER A 107 7.48 6.35 -4.99
N ILE A 108 8.02 5.80 -3.91
CA ILE A 108 8.19 4.37 -3.71
C ILE A 108 7.09 3.94 -2.75
N VAL A 109 6.26 2.99 -3.17
CA VAL A 109 5.18 2.45 -2.35
C VAL A 109 5.48 0.99 -2.09
N GLN A 110 5.41 0.56 -0.83
CA GLN A 110 5.54 -0.83 -0.41
C GLN A 110 4.30 -1.23 0.37
N TYR A 111 3.76 -2.41 0.09
CA TYR A 111 2.46 -2.82 0.59
C TYR A 111 2.30 -4.34 0.60
N ALA A 112 1.24 -4.79 1.26
CA ALA A 112 0.77 -6.17 1.24
C ALA A 112 -0.50 -6.26 0.39
N ALA A 113 -0.43 -6.88 -0.79
CA ALA A 113 -1.62 -7.09 -1.62
C ALA A 113 -2.53 -8.15 -0.98
N GLY A 114 -3.79 -7.81 -0.67
CA GLY A 114 -4.72 -8.70 0.01
C GLY A 114 -5.00 -10.00 -0.76
N GLY A 115 -4.94 -9.94 -2.10
CA GLY A 115 -5.07 -11.10 -2.96
C GLY A 115 -4.00 -12.18 -2.74
N LEU A 116 -2.78 -11.79 -2.33
CA LEU A 116 -1.71 -12.75 -2.02
C LEU A 116 -2.06 -13.61 -0.80
N PHE A 117 -2.55 -12.96 0.26
CA PHE A 117 -2.95 -13.62 1.50
C PHE A 117 -4.19 -14.49 1.30
N ARG A 118 -5.16 -14.01 0.51
CA ARG A 118 -6.33 -14.81 0.12
C ARG A 118 -5.91 -16.07 -0.66
N TRP A 119 -4.96 -15.95 -1.58
CA TRP A 119 -4.46 -17.09 -2.35
C TRP A 119 -3.78 -18.14 -1.45
N VAL A 120 -2.96 -17.72 -0.49
CA VAL A 120 -2.34 -18.62 0.50
C VAL A 120 -3.41 -19.31 1.34
N TRP A 121 -4.40 -18.56 1.83
CA TRP A 121 -5.53 -19.09 2.60
C TRP A 121 -6.33 -20.15 1.85
N ASN A 122 -6.53 -19.94 0.55
CA ASN A 122 -7.21 -20.89 -0.33
C ASN A 122 -6.37 -22.16 -0.62
N GLY A 123 -5.27 -22.38 0.08
CA GLY A 123 -4.35 -23.48 -0.16
C GLY A 123 -3.60 -23.31 -1.48
N CYS A 124 -3.09 -22.10 -1.72
CA CYS A 124 -2.35 -21.74 -2.93
C CYS A 124 -3.18 -21.84 -4.21
N LYS A 125 -4.46 -21.44 -4.14
CA LYS A 125 -5.42 -21.50 -5.25
C LYS A 125 -6.09 -20.16 -5.49
N THR A 126 -6.43 -19.89 -6.75
CA THR A 126 -7.32 -18.79 -7.09
C THR A 126 -8.72 -19.08 -6.56
N ASP A 127 -9.52 -18.03 -6.35
CA ASP A 127 -10.92 -18.16 -5.91
C ASP A 127 -11.69 -19.11 -6.84
N LYS A 128 -11.53 -18.95 -8.16
CA LYS A 128 -12.10 -19.87 -9.18
C LYS A 128 -11.70 -21.34 -8.97
N LYS A 129 -10.41 -21.63 -8.75
CA LYS A 129 -9.94 -23.01 -8.54
C LYS A 129 -10.44 -23.59 -7.22
N LEU A 130 -10.57 -22.76 -6.19
CA LEU A 130 -11.15 -23.18 -4.93
C LEU A 130 -12.63 -23.54 -5.12
N GLU A 131 -13.41 -22.66 -5.75
CA GLU A 131 -14.82 -22.91 -6.07
C GLU A 131 -15.01 -24.21 -6.86
N GLU A 132 -14.22 -24.43 -7.92
CA GLU A 132 -14.24 -25.66 -8.70
C GLU A 132 -13.96 -26.90 -7.84
N SER A 133 -13.00 -26.83 -6.91
CA SER A 133 -12.69 -27.94 -5.99
C SER A 133 -13.78 -28.21 -4.95
N LEU A 134 -14.67 -27.25 -4.71
CA LEU A 134 -15.75 -27.33 -3.73
C LEU A 134 -17.10 -27.76 -4.33
N LYS A 135 -17.26 -27.74 -5.66
CA LYS A 135 -18.52 -28.13 -6.36
C LYS A 135 -19.00 -29.56 -6.07
N GLY A 136 -18.17 -30.43 -5.46
CA GLY A 136 -18.54 -31.76 -4.98
C GLY A 136 -18.82 -31.87 -3.47
N ASN A 137 -18.60 -30.83 -2.68
CA ASN A 137 -18.75 -30.83 -1.21
C ASN A 137 -19.96 -30.01 -0.76
N LYS A 138 -20.95 -30.62 -0.11
CA LYS A 138 -22.24 -29.99 0.29
C LYS A 138 -22.16 -28.96 1.43
N LYS A 139 -20.99 -28.60 1.96
CA LYS A 139 -20.83 -27.62 3.07
C LYS A 139 -19.82 -26.47 2.82
N PRO A 140 -19.79 -25.77 1.66
CA PRO A 140 -18.76 -24.75 1.44
C PRO A 140 -19.08 -23.40 2.10
N ASN A 141 -20.35 -22.98 2.17
CA ASN A 141 -20.67 -21.58 2.47
C ASN A 141 -20.61 -21.19 3.96
N GLN A 142 -21.00 -22.07 4.88
CA GLN A 142 -21.01 -21.72 6.32
C GLN A 142 -19.60 -21.66 6.93
N ARG A 143 -18.69 -22.53 6.49
CA ARG A 143 -17.30 -22.54 6.95
C ARG A 143 -16.53 -21.31 6.43
N GLN A 144 -16.77 -20.94 5.17
CA GLN A 144 -16.17 -19.74 4.57
C GLN A 144 -16.67 -18.44 5.21
N GLN A 145 -17.97 -18.34 5.51
CA GLN A 145 -18.54 -17.15 6.18
C GLN A 145 -18.04 -17.03 7.63
N GLY A 146 -18.09 -18.12 8.42
CA GLY A 146 -17.56 -18.12 9.79
C GLY A 146 -16.07 -17.80 9.84
N GLU A 147 -15.27 -18.40 8.94
CA GLU A 147 -13.85 -18.05 8.82
C GLU A 147 -13.64 -16.60 8.35
N GLN A 148 -14.54 -15.99 7.58
CA GLN A 148 -14.46 -14.57 7.18
C GLN A 148 -14.74 -13.63 8.36
N ASP A 149 -15.75 -13.95 9.17
CA ASP A 149 -16.09 -13.15 10.35
C ASP A 149 -14.98 -13.23 11.40
N ASP A 150 -14.44 -14.43 11.64
CA ASP A 150 -13.26 -14.64 12.51
C ASP A 150 -12.05 -13.87 11.97
N ARG A 151 -11.82 -13.88 10.65
CA ARG A 151 -10.72 -13.13 10.01
C ARG A 151 -10.81 -11.63 10.30
N TRP A 152 -12.01 -11.06 10.22
CA TRP A 152 -12.20 -9.64 10.51
C TRP A 152 -11.90 -9.33 11.98
N GLN A 153 -12.40 -10.16 12.91
CA GLN A 153 -12.13 -9.98 14.33
C GLN A 153 -10.63 -10.10 14.67
N GLU A 154 -9.94 -11.09 14.11
CA GLU A 154 -8.49 -11.24 14.29
C GLU A 154 -7.72 -10.08 13.66
N SER A 155 -8.16 -9.58 12.50
CA SER A 155 -7.55 -8.42 11.84
C SER A 155 -7.64 -7.15 12.69
N ILE A 156 -8.77 -6.92 13.36
CA ILE A 156 -8.94 -5.77 14.25
C ILE A 156 -7.97 -5.83 15.42
N LYS A 157 -7.76 -7.04 15.99
CA LYS A 157 -6.83 -7.24 17.12
C LYS A 157 -5.37 -6.94 16.77
N MET A 158 -5.02 -6.83 15.48
CA MET A 158 -3.67 -6.47 15.04
C MET A 158 -3.38 -4.96 15.17
N PHE A 159 -4.41 -4.12 15.31
CA PHE A 159 -4.22 -2.69 15.57
C PHE A 159 -4.02 -2.43 17.06
N SER A 160 -3.09 -1.53 17.36
CA SER A 160 -2.93 -1.01 18.71
C SER A 160 -4.17 -0.24 19.16
N ARG A 161 -4.52 -0.37 20.42
CA ARG A 161 -5.56 0.42 21.08
C ARG A 161 -4.98 1.75 21.55
N TRP A 162 -5.86 2.72 21.80
CA TRP A 162 -5.44 4.03 22.29
C TRP A 162 -4.70 3.93 23.63
N GLU A 163 -5.10 3.00 24.49
CA GLU A 163 -4.47 2.78 25.79
C GLU A 163 -3.07 2.15 25.71
N GLU A 164 -2.65 1.69 24.54
CA GLU A 164 -1.37 1.02 24.29
C GLU A 164 -0.29 1.96 23.70
N ILE A 165 -0.64 3.23 23.42
CA ILE A 165 0.21 4.25 22.78
C ILE A 165 0.39 5.43 23.73
#